data_AF-A0A7R9L382-F1
#
_entry.id   AF-A0A7R9L382-F1
#
_cell.length_a   1.000
_cell.length_b   1.000
_cell.length_c   1.000
_cell.angle_alpha   90.00
_cell.angle_beta   90.00
_cell.angle_gamma   90.00
#
_symmetry.space_group_name_H-M   'P 1'
#
loop_
_entity.id
_entity.type
_entity.pdbx_description
1 polymer ?
#
loop_
_entity_poly.entity_id
_entity_poly.type
_entity_poly.pdbx_seq_one_letter_code
_entity_poly.pdbx_strand_id
1 'polypeptide(L)'
;MNVNTIWMHDDNPIAGLRVNEHVNRFRQQMKENPKFLRNKIKEYFISNTHRLVLEMNPSNDYENNLKIEEQKVLKEKVSKLTEKDLKEIYENGLELERMQKNKDDASVLPTLSVKKDISRNFNATNIETTKILNAGIQWSAQPTNGITYFNAIMKPKPKAFPRHLVPYLPVFSQLVTKLGAGELDRKQLDQEIQMRTGGLQMSTHVSDHPSEFDLYEKGLIISSHCLDRNVEQMFKLWTDIFNRIRFDDDYDHLSQLIRMCSAELAQSLPHYGHKYAMQRSAASLGGSYKFRELTSGLSSVSHFRSLASLEDCKPVVDHLKSIATLLLNSDSIRCSINAEAPTIRSSLQTIERFIHSIKQKPETTHQTEESPNSDIPGIDHVNEHHVYPFANNYLAKSVFCAPFAHKDYAKLKIASKLVSTKYLHREIREKGGAYGGGSKLTSGGVYTYYSYRDPNIDQTIDAFNGSAEWLTDGNHYNDQDIDEAKLSIFQEVDHPIMPSEQGLEFFVNGIDDQMKHDYRMRLLDVSKGDIEEVAKRYLLDGTLKSGVVLIGPRSD
;
A
#
# COMPACT_ATOMS: atom_id res chain seq x y z
N MET A 1 -12.59 -18.13 -6.47
CA MET A 1 -13.91 -18.44 -7.07
C MET A 1 -14.97 -18.00 -6.09
N ASN A 2 -15.95 -17.23 -6.53
CA ASN A 2 -17.01 -16.74 -5.66
C ASN A 2 -18.16 -17.76 -5.65
N VAL A 3 -18.23 -18.58 -4.59
CA VAL A 3 -19.27 -19.61 -4.42
C VAL A 3 -20.62 -19.00 -4.04
N ASN A 4 -20.61 -17.78 -3.46
CA ASN A 4 -21.81 -17.13 -2.95
C ASN A 4 -22.81 -16.83 -4.07
N THR A 5 -22.36 -16.39 -5.24
CA THR A 5 -23.27 -16.09 -6.36
C THR A 5 -23.99 -17.32 -6.88
N ILE A 6 -23.30 -18.47 -6.93
CA ILE A 6 -23.92 -19.75 -7.33
C ILE A 6 -24.95 -20.16 -6.28
N TRP A 7 -24.57 -20.08 -5.00
CA TRP A 7 -25.41 -20.49 -3.89
C TRP A 7 -26.65 -19.61 -3.70
N MET A 8 -26.54 -18.29 -3.92
CA MET A 8 -27.67 -17.34 -3.85
C MET A 8 -28.75 -17.59 -4.91
N HIS A 9 -28.43 -18.35 -5.96
CA HIS A 9 -29.36 -18.70 -7.02
C HIS A 9 -29.75 -20.20 -6.98
N ASP A 10 -29.66 -20.82 -5.79
CA ASP A 10 -30.06 -22.21 -5.51
C ASP A 10 -29.34 -23.28 -6.35
N ASP A 11 -28.17 -22.96 -6.90
CA ASP A 11 -27.33 -23.90 -7.64
C ASP A 11 -26.24 -24.51 -6.72
N ASN A 12 -25.64 -25.62 -7.14
CA ASN A 12 -24.69 -26.39 -6.35
C ASN A 12 -23.35 -25.65 -6.18
N PRO A 13 -23.03 -25.10 -4.99
CA PRO A 13 -21.78 -24.37 -4.78
C PRO A 13 -20.55 -25.25 -4.95
N ILE A 14 -20.67 -26.56 -4.69
CA ILE A 14 -19.56 -27.51 -4.84
C ILE A 14 -19.18 -27.69 -6.30
N ALA A 15 -20.14 -27.56 -7.23
CA ALA A 15 -19.84 -27.65 -8.66
C ALA A 15 -18.83 -26.57 -9.08
N GLY A 16 -18.92 -25.35 -8.54
CA GLY A 16 -17.97 -24.28 -8.79
C GLY A 16 -16.54 -24.61 -8.34
N LEU A 17 -16.37 -25.44 -7.31
CA LEU A 17 -15.05 -25.80 -6.77
C LEU A 17 -14.33 -26.89 -7.58
N ARG A 18 -15.03 -27.61 -8.46
CA ARG A 18 -14.47 -28.71 -9.27
C ARG A 18 -13.73 -28.21 -10.52
N VAL A 19 -12.73 -27.35 -10.31
CA VAL A 19 -11.98 -26.66 -11.38
C VAL A 19 -11.41 -27.62 -12.41
N ASN A 20 -10.82 -28.73 -11.94
CA ASN A 20 -10.18 -29.72 -12.83
C ASN A 20 -11.20 -30.36 -13.78
N GLU A 21 -12.42 -30.65 -13.32
CA GLU A 21 -13.49 -31.19 -14.17
C GLU A 21 -13.88 -30.17 -15.25
N HIS A 22 -14.07 -28.90 -14.88
CA HIS A 22 -14.42 -27.84 -15.83
C HIS A 22 -13.33 -27.57 -16.86
N VAL A 23 -12.07 -27.52 -16.43
CA VAL A 23 -10.91 -27.31 -17.31
C VAL A 23 -10.74 -28.49 -18.29
N ASN A 24 -10.90 -29.72 -17.81
CA ASN A 24 -10.83 -30.91 -18.66
C ASN A 24 -11.96 -30.93 -19.69
N ARG A 25 -13.19 -30.66 -19.25
CA ARG A 25 -14.36 -30.53 -20.14
C ARG A 25 -14.14 -29.43 -21.19
N PHE A 26 -13.64 -28.26 -20.79
CA PHE A 26 -13.34 -27.17 -21.70
C PHE A 26 -12.28 -27.56 -22.74
N ARG A 27 -11.19 -28.21 -22.32
CA ARG A 27 -10.15 -28.73 -23.23
C ARG A 27 -10.71 -29.77 -24.19
N GLN A 28 -11.60 -30.64 -23.75
CA GLN A 28 -12.26 -31.63 -24.59
C GLN A 28 -13.14 -30.95 -25.66
N GLN A 29 -14.01 -30.01 -25.26
CA GLN A 29 -14.86 -29.27 -26.19
C GLN A 29 -14.06 -28.51 -27.26
N MET A 30 -12.91 -27.93 -26.86
CA MET A 30 -11.99 -27.27 -27.78
C MET A 30 -11.34 -28.22 -28.78
N LYS A 31 -11.02 -29.46 -28.37
CA LYS A 31 -10.44 -30.49 -29.25
C LYS A 31 -11.48 -31.03 -30.23
N GLU A 32 -12.70 -31.28 -29.75
CA GLU A 32 -13.80 -31.83 -30.56
C GLU A 32 -14.32 -30.81 -31.59
N ASN A 33 -14.28 -29.51 -31.27
CA ASN A 33 -14.73 -28.45 -32.17
C ASN A 33 -13.71 -27.31 -32.24
N PRO A 34 -12.88 -27.24 -33.30
CA PRO A 34 -11.91 -26.15 -33.50
C PRO A 34 -12.54 -24.74 -33.59
N LYS A 35 -13.86 -24.63 -33.84
CA LYS A 35 -14.61 -23.37 -33.88
C LYS A 35 -15.36 -23.08 -32.59
N PHE A 36 -15.19 -23.87 -31.52
CA PHE A 36 -15.95 -23.76 -30.28
C PHE A 36 -16.02 -22.32 -29.73
N LEU A 37 -14.87 -21.66 -29.51
CA LEU A 37 -14.84 -20.27 -29.02
C LEU A 37 -15.44 -19.28 -30.02
N ARG A 38 -15.19 -19.45 -31.33
CA ARG A 38 -15.78 -18.57 -32.36
C ARG A 38 -17.30 -18.65 -32.35
N ASN A 39 -17.86 -19.85 -32.16
CA ASN A 39 -19.29 -20.06 -32.06
C ASN A 39 -19.85 -19.38 -30.81
N LYS A 40 -19.17 -19.49 -29.66
CA LYS A 40 -19.58 -18.84 -28.42
C LYS A 40 -19.51 -17.31 -28.48
N ILE A 41 -18.48 -16.76 -29.16
CA ILE A 41 -18.40 -15.32 -29.46
C ILE A 41 -19.59 -14.88 -30.32
N LYS A 42 -19.90 -15.64 -31.38
CA LYS A 42 -21.03 -15.34 -32.24
C LYS A 42 -22.35 -15.36 -31.47
N GLU A 43 -22.57 -16.38 -30.65
CA GLU A 43 -23.78 -16.58 -29.84
C GLU A 43 -23.99 -15.45 -28.82
N TYR A 44 -23.01 -15.21 -27.93
CA TYR A 44 -23.20 -14.33 -26.78
C TYR A 44 -22.86 -12.86 -27.00
N PHE A 45 -22.08 -12.53 -28.04
CA PHE A 45 -21.64 -11.15 -28.30
C PHE A 45 -22.18 -10.60 -29.63
N ILE A 46 -22.02 -11.31 -30.74
CA ILE A 46 -22.36 -10.78 -32.07
C ILE A 46 -23.88 -10.83 -32.32
N SER A 47 -24.50 -11.98 -32.03
CA SER A 47 -25.93 -12.22 -32.27
C SER A 47 -26.81 -11.79 -31.09
N ASN A 48 -26.24 -11.54 -29.92
CA ASN A 48 -26.98 -11.13 -28.74
C ASN A 48 -27.42 -9.66 -28.85
N THR A 49 -28.72 -9.42 -28.88
CA THR A 49 -29.33 -8.09 -28.95
C THR A 49 -29.51 -7.45 -27.57
N HIS A 50 -29.35 -8.19 -26.48
CA HIS A 50 -29.42 -7.68 -25.11
C HIS A 50 -28.11 -6.97 -24.75
N ARG A 51 -27.92 -5.76 -25.30
CA ARG A 51 -26.68 -4.96 -25.19
C ARG A 51 -26.98 -3.54 -24.71
N LEU A 52 -26.25 -3.09 -23.70
CA LEU A 52 -26.21 -1.70 -23.24
C LEU A 52 -24.94 -1.02 -23.78
N VAL A 53 -25.09 0.14 -24.40
CA VAL A 53 -23.98 1.06 -24.70
C VAL A 53 -24.21 2.30 -23.84
N LEU A 54 -23.28 2.59 -22.93
CA LEU A 54 -23.36 3.70 -21.99
C LEU A 54 -22.23 4.69 -22.31
N GLU A 55 -22.58 5.96 -22.44
CA GLU A 55 -21.63 7.07 -22.58
C GLU A 55 -21.75 7.98 -21.36
N MET A 56 -20.62 8.31 -20.73
CA MET A 56 -20.56 9.17 -19.54
C MET A 56 -19.58 10.30 -19.80
N ASN A 57 -20.09 11.53 -19.85
CA ASN A 57 -19.32 12.73 -20.17
C ASN A 57 -19.12 13.61 -18.92
N PRO A 58 -17.93 14.18 -18.69
CA PRO A 58 -17.70 15.07 -17.56
C PRO A 58 -18.50 16.38 -17.72
N SER A 59 -19.04 16.88 -16.61
CA SER A 59 -19.68 18.19 -16.52
C SER A 59 -19.05 18.99 -15.40
N ASN A 60 -18.54 20.19 -15.71
CA ASN A 60 -17.92 21.08 -14.73
C ASN A 60 -18.92 21.52 -13.63
N ASP A 61 -20.22 21.52 -13.95
CA ASP A 61 -21.29 21.93 -13.05
C ASP A 61 -21.91 20.77 -12.28
N TYR A 62 -21.44 19.53 -12.47
CA TYR A 62 -22.07 18.33 -11.87
C TYR A 62 -22.22 18.44 -10.34
N GLU A 63 -21.12 18.75 -9.62
CA GLU A 63 -21.13 18.88 -8.16
C GLU A 63 -21.99 20.06 -7.70
N ASN A 64 -21.98 21.18 -8.43
CA ASN A 64 -22.82 22.34 -8.11
C ASN A 64 -24.30 22.01 -8.29
N ASN A 65 -24.66 21.33 -9.38
CA ASN A 65 -26.04 20.90 -9.64
C ASN A 65 -26.52 19.91 -8.59
N LEU A 66 -25.67 18.96 -8.17
CA LEU A 66 -26.00 18.02 -7.09
C LEU A 66 -26.29 18.76 -5.78
N LYS A 67 -25.47 19.75 -5.41
CA LYS A 67 -25.70 20.60 -4.22
C LYS A 67 -27.00 21.41 -4.33
N ILE A 68 -27.30 21.96 -5.51
CA ILE A 68 -28.54 22.72 -5.74
C ILE A 68 -29.77 21.81 -5.55
N GLU A 69 -29.76 20.61 -6.14
CA GLU A 69 -30.86 19.65 -5.99
C GLU A 69 -31.00 19.16 -4.54
N GLU A 70 -29.90 18.90 -3.84
CA GLU A 70 -29.93 18.55 -2.40
C GLU A 70 -30.55 19.68 -1.56
N GLN A 71 -30.12 20.93 -1.78
CA GLN A 71 -30.65 22.10 -1.09
C GLN A 71 -32.14 22.34 -1.39
N LYS A 72 -32.57 22.04 -2.62
CA LYS A 72 -33.98 22.10 -2.99
C LYS A 72 -34.80 21.06 -2.22
N VAL A 73 -34.36 19.80 -2.21
CA VAL A 73 -35.02 18.73 -1.43
C VAL A 73 -35.05 19.06 0.06
N LEU A 74 -33.97 19.62 0.60
CA LEU A 74 -33.90 20.05 2.01
C LEU A 74 -34.91 21.16 2.30
N LYS A 75 -34.96 22.22 1.49
CA LYS A 75 -35.93 23.32 1.64
C LYS A 75 -37.37 22.84 1.56
N GLU A 76 -37.66 21.93 0.63
CA GLU A 76 -38.99 21.33 0.47
C GLU A 76 -39.40 20.45 1.66
N LYS A 77 -38.44 19.76 2.30
CA LYS A 77 -38.70 19.00 3.53
C LYS A 77 -38.95 19.94 4.70
N VAL A 78 -38.09 20.95 4.88
CA VAL A 78 -38.18 21.90 6.00
C VAL A 78 -39.45 22.74 5.94
N SER A 79 -39.88 23.19 4.76
CA SER A 79 -41.09 24.01 4.61
C SER A 79 -42.39 23.29 4.94
N LYS A 80 -42.38 21.95 4.99
CA LYS A 80 -43.54 21.11 5.36
C LYS A 80 -43.58 20.78 6.85
N LEU A 81 -42.55 21.13 7.62
CA LEU A 81 -42.49 20.84 9.04
C LEU A 81 -43.41 21.79 9.81
N THR A 82 -44.20 21.23 10.72
CA THR A 82 -44.95 21.99 11.71
C THR A 82 -44.06 22.38 12.89
N GLU A 83 -44.51 23.30 13.75
CA GLU A 83 -43.78 23.65 14.99
C GLU A 83 -43.55 22.42 15.89
N LYS A 84 -44.50 21.47 15.89
CA LYS A 84 -44.36 20.22 16.62
C LYS A 84 -43.23 19.37 16.03
N ASP A 85 -43.17 19.23 14.70
CA ASP A 85 -42.13 18.43 14.04
C ASP A 85 -40.74 19.05 14.26
N LEU A 86 -40.64 20.38 14.21
CA LEU A 86 -39.39 21.09 14.50
C LEU A 86 -38.91 20.82 15.92
N LYS A 87 -39.83 20.87 16.90
CA LYS A 87 -39.52 20.55 18.29
C LYS A 87 -39.09 19.10 18.46
N GLU A 88 -39.78 18.17 17.83
CA GLU A 88 -39.46 16.73 17.88
C GLU A 88 -38.10 16.42 17.25
N ILE A 89 -37.77 17.00 16.09
CA ILE A 89 -36.45 16.85 15.46
C ILE A 89 -35.34 17.38 16.37
N TYR A 90 -35.55 18.54 16.99
CA TYR A 90 -34.60 19.11 17.93
C TYR A 90 -34.38 18.21 19.15
N GLU A 91 -35.46 17.72 19.77
CA GLU A 91 -35.39 16.80 20.91
C GLU A 91 -34.73 15.47 20.55
N ASN A 92 -35.04 14.90 19.39
CA ASN A 92 -34.39 13.70 18.87
C ASN A 92 -32.89 13.92 18.60
N GLY A 93 -32.52 15.10 18.11
CA GLY A 93 -31.11 15.47 17.91
C GLY A 93 -30.33 15.54 19.22
N LEU A 94 -30.90 16.17 20.25
CA LEU A 94 -30.31 16.20 21.59
C LEU A 94 -30.22 14.82 22.22
N GLU A 95 -31.23 13.97 22.04
CA GLU A 95 -31.21 12.60 22.54
C GLU A 95 -30.15 11.77 21.83
N LEU A 96 -30.05 11.87 20.51
CA LEU A 96 -28.99 11.20 19.74
C LEU A 96 -27.60 11.65 20.20
N GLU A 97 -27.39 12.96 20.37
CA GLU A 97 -26.12 13.49 20.86
C GLU A 97 -25.79 12.97 22.27
N ARG A 98 -26.80 12.89 23.15
CA ARG A 98 -26.66 12.30 24.49
C ARG A 98 -26.28 10.83 24.41
N MET A 99 -26.95 10.04 23.56
CA MET A 99 -26.64 8.63 23.35
C MET A 99 -25.21 8.42 22.85
N GLN A 100 -24.77 9.22 21.87
CA GLN A 100 -23.40 9.15 21.34
C GLN A 100 -22.33 9.57 22.37
N LYS A 101 -22.67 10.43 23.33
CA LYS A 101 -21.76 10.85 24.41
C LYS A 101 -21.75 9.90 25.60
N ASN A 102 -22.84 9.15 25.82
CA ASN A 102 -22.96 8.23 26.94
C ASN A 102 -21.93 7.10 26.86
N LYS A 103 -21.45 6.67 28.03
CA LYS A 103 -20.58 5.50 28.15
C LYS A 103 -21.46 4.27 28.37
N ASP A 104 -21.63 3.46 27.33
CA ASP A 104 -22.38 2.21 27.42
C ASP A 104 -21.62 1.14 28.20
N ASP A 105 -22.39 0.23 28.82
CA ASP A 105 -21.84 -0.97 29.47
C ASP A 105 -21.58 -2.07 28.44
N ALA A 106 -20.30 -2.21 28.05
CA ALA A 106 -19.86 -3.25 27.13
C ALA A 106 -19.67 -4.63 27.80
N SER A 107 -19.90 -4.79 29.11
CA SER A 107 -19.64 -6.05 29.84
C SER A 107 -20.52 -7.22 29.39
N VAL A 108 -21.62 -6.94 28.70
CA VAL A 108 -22.51 -7.95 28.10
C VAL A 108 -21.91 -8.61 26.85
N LEU A 109 -20.85 -8.03 26.27
CA LEU A 109 -20.15 -8.57 25.11
C LEU A 109 -19.03 -9.53 25.55
N PRO A 110 -18.80 -10.65 24.84
CA PRO A 110 -17.67 -11.51 25.11
C PRO A 110 -16.35 -10.81 24.76
N THR A 111 -15.31 -11.03 25.56
CA THR A 111 -13.97 -10.54 25.28
C THR A 111 -12.91 -11.59 25.61
N LEU A 112 -11.76 -11.50 24.96
CA LEU A 112 -10.58 -12.31 25.24
C LEU A 112 -9.73 -11.61 26.30
N SER A 113 -8.85 -12.37 26.96
CA SER A 113 -7.90 -11.86 27.94
C SER A 113 -6.51 -11.79 27.34
N VAL A 114 -5.89 -10.60 27.34
CA VAL A 114 -4.50 -10.42 26.89
C VAL A 114 -3.55 -11.37 27.61
N LYS A 115 -3.71 -11.53 28.94
CA LYS A 115 -2.82 -12.36 29.77
C LYS A 115 -2.97 -13.86 29.50
N LYS A 116 -4.17 -14.34 29.13
CA LYS A 116 -4.45 -15.78 28.98
C LYS A 116 -4.41 -16.24 27.52
N ASP A 117 -4.90 -15.41 26.60
CA ASP A 117 -5.17 -15.81 25.21
C ASP A 117 -4.07 -15.36 24.24
N ILE A 118 -3.20 -14.41 24.64
CA ILE A 118 -2.03 -14.00 23.84
C ILE A 118 -0.77 -14.61 24.44
N SER A 119 -0.11 -15.47 23.66
CA SER A 119 1.19 -16.05 24.04
C SER A 119 2.25 -14.96 24.18
N ARG A 120 3.12 -15.03 25.19
CA ARG A 120 4.35 -14.20 25.24
C ARG A 120 5.46 -14.73 24.32
N ASN A 121 5.41 -16.01 23.98
CA ASN A 121 6.40 -16.63 23.11
C ASN A 121 6.16 -16.22 21.65
N PHE A 122 7.25 -15.84 20.99
CA PHE A 122 7.29 -15.61 19.55
C PHE A 122 7.82 -16.86 18.86
N ASN A 123 7.15 -17.30 17.79
CA ASN A 123 7.60 -18.43 16.99
C ASN A 123 8.53 -17.91 15.89
N ALA A 124 9.81 -18.28 15.98
CA ALA A 124 10.81 -17.90 14.99
C ALA A 124 10.47 -18.43 13.60
N THR A 125 10.81 -17.65 12.59
CA THR A 125 10.68 -18.06 11.20
C THR A 125 11.91 -18.87 10.81
N ASN A 126 11.73 -20.09 10.32
CA ASN A 126 12.84 -20.87 9.78
C ASN A 126 13.28 -20.27 8.44
N ILE A 127 14.25 -19.36 8.51
CA ILE A 127 14.95 -18.79 7.37
C ILE A 127 16.41 -19.22 7.40
N GLU A 128 16.95 -19.44 6.21
CA GLU A 128 18.35 -19.78 6.02
C GLU A 128 18.96 -18.75 5.07
N THR A 129 20.25 -18.47 5.25
CA THR A 129 20.96 -17.51 4.42
C THR A 129 22.19 -18.14 3.81
N THR A 130 22.42 -17.84 2.54
CA THR A 130 23.65 -18.19 1.83
C THR A 130 24.11 -17.01 1.01
N LYS A 131 25.35 -17.06 0.54
CA LYS A 131 25.93 -16.04 -0.33
C LYS A 131 26.35 -16.69 -1.63
N ILE A 132 25.86 -16.14 -2.74
CA ILE A 132 26.29 -16.52 -4.09
C ILE A 132 26.93 -15.29 -4.72
N LEU A 133 28.23 -15.37 -5.00
CA LEU A 133 29.06 -14.23 -5.40
C LEU A 133 28.93 -13.06 -4.40
N ASN A 134 28.43 -11.90 -4.84
CA ASN A 134 28.19 -10.72 -4.02
C ASN A 134 26.74 -10.62 -3.51
N ALA A 135 25.85 -11.52 -3.91
CA ALA A 135 24.43 -11.47 -3.56
C ALA A 135 24.14 -12.32 -2.31
N GLY A 136 23.51 -11.70 -1.31
CA GLY A 136 22.89 -12.43 -0.21
C GLY A 136 21.60 -13.09 -0.68
N ILE A 137 21.44 -14.38 -0.39
CA ILE A 137 20.24 -15.15 -0.70
C ILE A 137 19.64 -15.66 0.59
N GLN A 138 18.43 -15.19 0.89
CA GLN A 138 17.57 -15.77 1.90
C GLN A 138 16.71 -16.86 1.27
N TRP A 139 16.54 -17.98 1.95
CA TRP A 139 15.62 -19.01 1.50
C TRP A 139 14.84 -19.61 2.67
N SER A 140 13.62 -20.04 2.39
CA SER A 140 12.77 -20.72 3.37
C SER A 140 12.05 -21.89 2.71
N ALA A 141 12.27 -23.09 3.24
CA ALA A 141 11.57 -24.29 2.82
C ALA A 141 10.15 -24.29 3.41
N GLN A 142 9.13 -24.18 2.56
CA GLN A 142 7.73 -23.96 2.96
C GLN A 142 6.78 -24.86 2.15
N PRO A 143 5.59 -25.21 2.69
CA PRO A 143 4.60 -26.01 1.99
C PRO A 143 3.85 -25.16 0.95
N THR A 144 4.52 -24.82 -0.15
CA THR A 144 4.02 -23.88 -1.15
C THR A 144 3.10 -24.51 -2.21
N ASN A 145 2.85 -25.82 -2.11
CA ASN A 145 1.97 -26.56 -3.03
C ASN A 145 2.46 -26.47 -4.49
N GLY A 146 3.75 -26.75 -4.70
CA GLY A 146 4.40 -26.77 -6.01
C GLY A 146 4.56 -25.40 -6.69
N ILE A 147 4.57 -24.32 -5.90
CA ILE A 147 4.84 -22.95 -6.36
C ILE A 147 6.16 -22.45 -5.77
N THR A 148 6.99 -21.85 -6.61
CA THR A 148 8.23 -21.17 -6.20
C THR A 148 8.03 -19.66 -6.28
N TYR A 149 8.32 -18.97 -5.18
CA TYR A 149 8.24 -17.51 -5.06
C TYR A 149 9.65 -16.92 -5.00
N PHE A 150 9.91 -15.92 -5.82
CA PHE A 150 11.21 -15.26 -5.90
C PHE A 150 11.04 -13.74 -5.78
N ASN A 151 11.84 -13.14 -4.89
CA ASN A 151 11.97 -11.68 -4.82
C ASN A 151 13.43 -11.28 -4.90
N ALA A 152 13.70 -10.10 -5.44
CA ALA A 152 15.03 -9.50 -5.40
C ALA A 152 14.93 -7.99 -5.14
N ILE A 153 15.86 -7.46 -4.35
CA ILE A 153 16.00 -6.02 -4.10
C ILE A 153 17.31 -5.57 -4.73
N MET A 154 17.19 -4.63 -5.66
CA MET A 154 18.33 -3.96 -6.31
C MET A 154 18.45 -2.55 -5.75
N LYS A 155 19.60 -2.25 -5.17
CA LYS A 155 19.90 -0.92 -4.65
C LYS A 155 20.82 -0.16 -5.59
N PRO A 156 20.75 1.19 -5.60
CA PRO A 156 21.87 1.96 -6.11
C PRO A 156 23.12 1.68 -5.26
N LYS A 157 24.31 1.77 -5.87
CA LYS A 157 25.57 1.81 -5.12
C LYS A 157 25.56 3.01 -4.15
N PRO A 158 26.47 3.06 -3.14
CA PRO A 158 26.51 4.13 -2.15
C PRO A 158 26.66 5.56 -2.72
N LYS A 159 27.00 5.71 -4.02
CA LYS A 159 26.97 7.01 -4.71
C LYS A 159 25.52 7.44 -4.90
N ALA A 160 25.22 8.70 -4.60
CA ALA A 160 23.86 9.25 -4.71
C ALA A 160 23.22 8.91 -6.07
N PHE A 161 22.08 8.21 -6.04
CA PHE A 161 21.27 7.97 -7.23
C PHE A 161 20.80 9.34 -7.78
N PRO A 162 20.92 9.60 -9.10
CA PRO A 162 20.65 10.93 -9.64
C PRO A 162 19.23 11.42 -9.30
N ARG A 163 19.14 12.58 -8.65
CA ARG A 163 17.88 13.11 -8.09
C ARG A 163 16.77 13.24 -9.14
N HIS A 164 17.12 13.67 -10.35
CA HIS A 164 16.19 13.86 -11.46
C HIS A 164 15.60 12.53 -11.97
N LEU A 165 16.19 11.37 -11.65
CA LEU A 165 15.68 10.04 -12.02
C LEU A 165 14.67 9.48 -11.01
N VAL A 166 14.57 10.03 -9.79
CA VAL A 166 13.68 9.50 -8.74
C VAL A 166 12.22 9.46 -9.19
N PRO A 167 11.64 10.52 -9.80
CA PRO A 167 10.26 10.49 -10.29
C PRO A 167 10.03 9.45 -11.41
N TYR A 168 11.08 9.02 -12.10
CA TYR A 168 11.02 8.02 -13.17
C TYR A 168 11.13 6.57 -12.65
N LEU A 169 11.47 6.32 -11.38
CA LEU A 169 11.47 4.98 -10.80
C LEU A 169 10.10 4.27 -10.88
N PRO A 170 8.98 4.89 -10.46
CA PRO A 170 7.68 4.25 -10.61
C PRO A 170 7.31 4.03 -12.09
N VAL A 171 7.63 4.98 -12.98
CA VAL A 171 7.43 4.84 -14.43
C VAL A 171 8.18 3.63 -14.95
N PHE A 172 9.47 3.51 -14.63
CA PHE A 172 10.30 2.38 -14.98
C PHE A 172 9.70 1.05 -14.50
N SER A 173 9.34 0.97 -13.22
CA SER A 173 8.83 -0.25 -12.60
C SER A 173 7.51 -0.74 -13.20
N GLN A 174 6.63 0.18 -13.62
CA GLN A 174 5.33 -0.16 -14.21
C GLN A 174 5.41 -0.59 -15.68
N LEU A 175 6.47 -0.19 -16.39
CA LEU A 175 6.62 -0.39 -17.83
C LEU A 175 7.56 -1.53 -18.20
N VAL A 176 8.60 -1.79 -17.40
CA VAL A 176 9.74 -2.64 -17.80
C VAL A 176 9.35 -4.06 -18.26
N THR A 177 8.32 -4.64 -17.66
CA THR A 177 7.83 -5.99 -18.01
C THR A 177 6.83 -6.00 -19.19
N LYS A 178 6.57 -4.86 -19.82
CA LYS A 178 5.55 -4.65 -20.87
C LYS A 178 6.10 -4.12 -22.20
N LEU A 179 7.41 -3.88 -22.30
CA LEU A 179 8.06 -3.31 -23.49
C LEU A 179 8.64 -4.36 -24.45
N GLY A 180 8.80 -5.61 -24.00
CA GLY A 180 9.56 -6.63 -24.72
C GLY A 180 11.02 -6.70 -24.24
N ALA A 181 11.63 -7.87 -24.37
CA ALA A 181 12.98 -8.13 -23.87
C ALA A 181 13.66 -9.28 -24.63
N GLY A 182 14.96 -9.14 -24.88
CA GLY A 182 15.74 -10.10 -25.66
C GLY A 182 15.16 -10.26 -27.07
N GLU A 183 14.92 -11.52 -27.46
CA GLU A 183 14.34 -11.82 -28.78
C GLU A 183 12.81 -11.65 -28.82
N LEU A 184 12.16 -11.46 -27.66
CA LEU A 184 10.70 -11.40 -27.55
C LEU A 184 10.22 -9.95 -27.73
N ASP A 185 9.31 -9.75 -28.68
CA ASP A 185 8.54 -8.51 -28.75
C ASP A 185 7.59 -8.38 -27.54
N ARG A 186 6.93 -7.22 -27.41
CA ARG A 186 6.02 -6.95 -26.27
C ARG A 186 4.88 -7.96 -26.12
N LYS A 187 4.32 -8.48 -27.22
CA LYS A 187 3.19 -9.43 -27.18
C LYS A 187 3.68 -10.82 -26.82
N GLN A 188 4.83 -11.21 -27.37
CA GLN A 188 5.47 -12.49 -27.09
C GLN A 188 5.96 -12.56 -25.64
N LEU A 189 6.55 -11.47 -25.12
CA LEU A 189 6.96 -11.39 -23.72
C LEU A 189 5.75 -11.53 -22.79
N ASP A 190 4.67 -10.78 -23.03
CA ASP A 190 3.43 -10.86 -22.25
C ASP A 190 2.86 -12.28 -22.25
N GLN A 191 2.81 -12.92 -23.42
CA GLN A 191 2.35 -14.30 -23.57
C GLN A 191 3.23 -15.31 -22.80
N GLU A 192 4.56 -15.19 -22.87
CA GLU A 192 5.46 -16.09 -22.12
C GLU A 192 5.36 -15.84 -20.61
N ILE A 193 5.22 -14.59 -20.16
CA ILE A 193 4.99 -14.26 -18.75
C ILE A 193 3.71 -14.96 -18.26
N GLN A 194 2.60 -14.84 -18.99
CA GLN A 194 1.31 -15.44 -18.63
C GLN A 194 1.33 -16.98 -18.70
N MET A 195 2.10 -17.55 -19.63
CA MET A 195 2.17 -19.01 -19.83
C MET A 195 3.08 -19.69 -18.80
N ARG A 196 4.17 -19.02 -18.38
CA ARG A 196 5.23 -19.63 -17.57
C ARG A 196 5.15 -19.23 -16.11
N THR A 197 4.61 -18.07 -15.79
CA THR A 197 4.64 -17.48 -14.45
C THR A 197 3.24 -17.07 -13.99
N GLY A 198 3.07 -16.79 -12.71
CA GLY A 198 1.89 -16.12 -12.17
C GLY A 198 2.00 -14.59 -12.19
N GLY A 199 3.06 -14.06 -12.81
CA GLY A 199 3.33 -12.63 -12.95
C GLY A 199 4.80 -12.29 -12.64
N LEU A 200 5.33 -11.32 -13.39
CA LEU A 200 6.60 -10.65 -13.11
C LEU A 200 6.30 -9.19 -12.75
N GLN A 201 6.59 -8.82 -11.50
CA GLN A 201 6.30 -7.49 -10.98
C GLN A 201 7.59 -6.79 -10.58
N MET A 202 7.62 -5.48 -10.80
CA MET A 202 8.65 -4.59 -10.29
C MET A 202 7.98 -3.38 -9.65
N SER A 203 8.53 -2.90 -8.55
CA SER A 203 8.09 -1.67 -7.89
C SER A 203 9.27 -0.94 -7.25
N THR A 204 9.05 0.32 -6.88
CA THR A 204 10.01 1.08 -6.07
C THR A 204 10.12 0.47 -4.67
N HIS A 205 11.35 0.26 -4.20
CA HIS A 205 11.65 -0.18 -2.84
C HIS A 205 12.02 1.00 -1.95
N VAL A 206 11.43 1.05 -0.77
CA VAL A 206 11.82 1.99 0.30
C VAL A 206 11.53 1.35 1.66
N SER A 207 12.55 1.28 2.50
CA SER A 207 12.42 0.72 3.84
C SER A 207 13.16 1.56 4.87
N ASP A 208 12.47 1.95 5.94
CA ASP A 208 13.07 2.72 7.02
C ASP A 208 13.97 1.84 7.88
N HIS A 209 15.08 2.37 8.35
CA HIS A 209 15.90 1.70 9.34
C HIS A 209 15.11 1.54 10.65
N PRO A 210 15.05 0.33 11.24
CA PRO A 210 14.19 0.12 12.40
C PRO A 210 14.57 0.93 13.64
N SER A 211 15.82 1.37 13.77
CA SER A 211 16.34 2.01 14.99
C SER A 211 16.71 3.48 14.82
N GLU A 212 16.93 3.95 13.58
CA GLU A 212 17.50 5.27 13.31
C GLU A 212 16.56 6.07 12.42
N PHE A 213 16.20 7.26 12.88
CA PHE A 213 15.33 8.15 12.12
C PHE A 213 16.02 8.61 10.84
N ASP A 214 15.26 8.57 9.75
CA ASP A 214 15.66 9.03 8.42
C ASP A 214 16.91 8.35 7.82
N LEU A 215 17.39 7.26 8.44
CA LEU A 215 18.19 6.27 7.76
C LEU A 215 17.24 5.30 7.07
N TYR A 216 17.40 5.10 5.76
CA TYR A 216 16.51 4.24 4.99
C TYR A 216 17.21 3.65 3.78
N GLU A 217 16.71 2.50 3.35
CA GLU A 217 17.07 1.86 2.10
C GLU A 217 16.12 2.29 0.99
N LYS A 218 16.64 2.48 -0.23
CA LYS A 218 15.86 2.77 -1.44
C LYS A 218 16.37 1.96 -2.62
N GLY A 219 15.50 1.67 -3.58
CA GLY A 219 15.87 0.91 -4.79
C GLY A 219 14.67 0.44 -5.60
N LEU A 220 14.82 -0.72 -6.23
CA LEU A 220 13.73 -1.44 -6.87
C LEU A 220 13.60 -2.82 -6.22
N ILE A 221 12.37 -3.31 -6.11
CA ILE A 221 12.07 -4.70 -5.73
C ILE A 221 11.36 -5.37 -6.89
N ILE A 222 11.79 -6.59 -7.20
CA ILE A 222 11.06 -7.50 -8.10
C ILE A 222 10.40 -8.60 -7.27
N SER A 223 9.21 -9.01 -7.71
CA SER A 223 8.49 -10.15 -7.17
C SER A 223 7.93 -10.99 -8.31
N SER A 224 8.07 -12.30 -8.19
CA SER A 224 7.58 -13.25 -9.18
C SER A 224 7.28 -14.59 -8.54
N HIS A 225 6.40 -15.35 -9.19
CA HIS A 225 6.12 -16.71 -8.77
C HIS A 225 5.78 -17.57 -9.98
N CYS A 226 6.07 -18.86 -9.90
CA CYS A 226 5.77 -19.81 -10.94
C CYS A 226 5.57 -21.22 -10.36
N LEU A 227 4.96 -22.11 -11.15
CA LEU A 227 4.96 -23.53 -10.82
C LEU A 227 6.39 -24.06 -10.88
N ASP A 228 6.76 -24.99 -10.01
CA ASP A 228 8.15 -25.46 -9.86
C ASP A 228 8.82 -25.89 -11.18
N ARG A 229 8.05 -26.51 -12.08
CA ARG A 229 8.52 -26.91 -13.42
C ARG A 229 8.91 -25.74 -14.35
N ASN A 230 8.53 -24.51 -14.02
CA ASN A 230 8.74 -23.31 -14.82
C ASN A 230 9.82 -22.38 -14.23
N VAL A 231 10.51 -22.77 -13.16
CA VAL A 231 11.53 -21.94 -12.50
C VAL A 231 12.60 -21.48 -13.49
N GLU A 232 13.12 -22.38 -14.33
CA GLU A 232 14.13 -22.02 -15.32
C GLU A 232 13.61 -21.00 -16.35
N GLN A 233 12.35 -21.14 -16.80
CA GLN A 233 11.74 -20.21 -17.73
C GLN A 233 11.48 -18.84 -17.08
N MET A 234 11.06 -18.80 -15.83
CA MET A 234 10.91 -17.55 -15.07
C MET A 234 12.23 -16.78 -14.99
N PHE A 235 13.33 -17.46 -14.65
CA PHE A 235 14.64 -16.82 -14.60
C PHE A 235 15.18 -16.44 -15.97
N LYS A 236 14.87 -17.20 -17.03
CA LYS A 236 15.19 -16.79 -18.40
C LYS A 236 14.53 -15.45 -18.76
N LEU A 237 13.25 -15.28 -18.42
CA LEU A 237 12.53 -14.02 -18.64
C LEU A 237 13.17 -12.87 -17.83
N TRP A 238 13.54 -13.10 -16.57
CA TRP A 238 14.26 -12.10 -15.79
C TRP A 238 15.64 -11.77 -16.38
N THR A 239 16.40 -12.77 -16.87
CA THR A 239 17.68 -12.54 -17.54
C THR A 239 17.51 -11.66 -18.78
N ASP A 240 16.48 -11.90 -19.59
CA ASP A 240 16.19 -11.07 -20.76
C ASP A 240 15.80 -9.64 -20.36
N ILE A 241 14.95 -9.49 -19.34
CA ILE A 241 14.53 -8.18 -18.81
C ILE A 241 15.70 -7.43 -18.17
N PHE A 242 16.64 -8.10 -17.49
CA PHE A 242 17.78 -7.40 -16.88
C PHE A 242 18.80 -6.94 -17.91
N ASN A 243 18.97 -7.69 -19.00
CA ASN A 243 20.08 -7.47 -19.91
C ASN A 243 19.69 -6.77 -21.22
N ARG A 244 18.45 -6.93 -21.69
CA ARG A 244 18.05 -6.65 -23.09
C ARG A 244 16.61 -6.12 -23.23
N ILE A 245 16.24 -5.10 -22.45
CA ILE A 245 14.92 -4.44 -22.62
C ILE A 245 14.88 -3.71 -23.98
N ARG A 246 13.76 -3.84 -24.69
CA ARG A 246 13.55 -3.27 -26.03
C ARG A 246 12.91 -1.88 -25.94
N PHE A 247 13.64 -0.90 -25.40
CA PHE A 247 13.13 0.44 -25.14
C PHE A 247 12.73 1.24 -26.39
N ASP A 248 13.36 0.97 -27.53
CA ASP A 248 13.28 1.81 -28.73
C ASP A 248 12.35 1.25 -29.82
N ASP A 249 11.63 0.16 -29.53
CA ASP A 249 10.85 -0.59 -30.53
C ASP A 249 9.48 0.04 -30.85
N ASP A 250 8.77 0.55 -29.84
CA ASP A 250 7.36 0.96 -29.96
C ASP A 250 7.06 2.14 -29.00
N TYR A 251 7.41 3.36 -29.43
CA TYR A 251 7.19 4.60 -28.66
C TYR A 251 5.70 4.93 -28.46
N ASP A 252 4.84 4.52 -29.42
CA ASP A 252 3.39 4.73 -29.32
C ASP A 252 2.81 3.87 -28.20
N HIS A 253 3.22 2.59 -28.11
CA HIS A 253 2.83 1.70 -27.01
C HIS A 253 3.36 2.20 -25.66
N LEU A 254 4.61 2.69 -25.60
CA LEU A 254 5.16 3.29 -24.38
C LEU A 254 4.33 4.49 -23.92
N SER A 255 3.97 5.38 -24.85
CA SER A 255 3.10 6.53 -24.58
C SER A 255 1.70 6.11 -24.12
N GLN A 256 1.13 5.07 -24.75
CA GLN A 256 -0.16 4.50 -24.34
C GLN A 256 -0.10 3.97 -22.90
N LEU A 257 0.96 3.22 -22.55
CA LEU A 257 1.13 2.70 -21.19
C LEU A 257 1.25 3.83 -20.17
N ILE A 258 2.03 4.89 -20.44
CA ILE A 258 2.13 6.06 -19.56
C ILE A 258 0.76 6.72 -19.36
N ARG A 259 -0.03 6.88 -20.43
CA ARG A 259 -1.39 7.44 -20.36
C ARG A 259 -2.32 6.55 -19.52
N MET A 260 -2.24 5.22 -19.67
CA MET A 260 -2.99 4.28 -18.85
C MET A 260 -2.63 4.41 -17.37
N CYS A 261 -1.33 4.39 -17.05
CA CYS A 261 -0.85 4.57 -15.68
C CYS A 261 -1.29 5.91 -15.08
N SER A 262 -1.22 7.00 -15.85
CA SER A 262 -1.72 8.31 -15.42
C SER A 262 -3.22 8.30 -15.14
N ALA A 263 -4.02 7.61 -15.96
CA ALA A 263 -5.46 7.51 -15.77
C ALA A 263 -5.81 6.68 -14.52
N GLU A 264 -5.14 5.53 -14.32
CA GLU A 264 -5.29 4.68 -13.14
C GLU A 264 -4.94 5.44 -11.84
N LEU A 265 -3.83 6.17 -11.85
CA LEU A 265 -3.43 7.00 -10.71
C LEU A 265 -4.46 8.11 -10.41
N ALA A 266 -4.97 8.79 -11.43
CA ALA A 266 -6.01 9.81 -11.26
C ALA A 266 -7.31 9.22 -10.69
N GLN A 267 -7.74 8.05 -11.20
CA GLN A 267 -8.92 7.33 -10.70
C GLN A 267 -8.75 6.83 -9.26
N SER A 268 -7.52 6.55 -8.82
CA SER A 268 -7.23 6.09 -7.46
C SER A 268 -7.45 7.18 -6.40
N LEU A 269 -7.38 8.47 -6.76
CA LEU A 269 -7.31 9.58 -5.83
C LEU A 269 -8.60 9.75 -4.98
N PRO A 270 -9.83 9.66 -5.52
CA PRO A 270 -11.05 9.65 -4.69
C PRO A 270 -11.18 8.39 -3.81
N HIS A 271 -10.61 7.26 -4.21
CA HIS A 271 -10.70 6.03 -3.42
C HIS A 271 -9.70 6.03 -2.26
N TYR A 272 -8.51 6.60 -2.47
CA TYR A 272 -7.38 6.56 -1.54
C TYR A 272 -6.89 7.95 -1.09
N GLY A 273 -7.74 8.98 -1.16
CA GLY A 273 -7.36 10.37 -0.85
C GLY A 273 -6.69 10.54 0.51
N HIS A 274 -7.18 9.85 1.54
CA HIS A 274 -6.56 9.83 2.87
C HIS A 274 -5.10 9.31 2.83
N LYS A 275 -4.78 8.28 2.02
CA LYS A 275 -3.40 7.79 1.89
C LYS A 275 -2.49 8.83 1.24
N TYR A 276 -2.97 9.51 0.20
CA TYR A 276 -2.23 10.62 -0.43
C TYR A 276 -2.00 11.77 0.56
N ALA A 277 -3.02 12.15 1.34
CA ALA A 277 -2.89 13.18 2.37
C ALA A 277 -1.90 12.78 3.48
N MET A 278 -1.95 11.54 3.97
CA MET A 278 -1.00 11.03 4.96
C MET A 278 0.44 11.05 4.44
N GLN A 279 0.64 10.60 3.20
CA GLN A 279 1.97 10.56 2.60
C GLN A 279 2.53 11.96 2.33
N ARG A 280 1.70 12.86 1.81
CA ARG A 280 2.09 14.27 1.58
C ARG A 280 2.38 14.99 2.90
N SER A 281 1.58 14.76 3.94
CA SER A 281 1.82 15.38 5.26
C SER A 281 3.10 14.87 5.93
N ALA A 282 3.47 13.60 5.71
CA ALA A 282 4.72 13.05 6.22
C ALA A 282 5.97 13.47 5.41
N ALA A 283 5.80 13.95 4.18
CA ALA A 283 6.90 14.18 3.23
C ALA A 283 7.90 15.26 3.69
N SER A 284 7.48 16.19 4.55
CA SER A 284 8.33 17.24 5.11
C SER A 284 9.11 16.79 6.35
N LEU A 285 8.85 15.59 6.88
CA LEU A 285 9.42 15.10 8.13
C LEU A 285 10.79 14.44 7.94
N GLY A 286 10.98 13.64 6.88
CA GLY A 286 12.24 12.94 6.60
C GLY A 286 12.40 12.55 5.13
N GLY A 287 13.64 12.34 4.70
CA GLY A 287 14.04 11.86 3.38
C GLY A 287 13.33 10.57 2.93
N SER A 288 13.08 9.60 3.82
CA SER A 288 12.37 8.38 3.43
C SER A 288 10.90 8.63 3.03
N TYR A 289 10.20 9.49 3.76
CA TYR A 289 8.82 9.88 3.49
C TYR A 289 8.71 10.77 2.26
N LYS A 290 9.71 11.61 2.05
CA LYS A 290 9.85 12.39 0.83
C LYS A 290 10.08 11.54 -0.40
N PHE A 291 10.95 10.53 -0.31
CA PHE A 291 11.16 9.57 -1.38
C PHE A 291 9.86 8.81 -1.71
N ARG A 292 9.09 8.40 -0.69
CA ARG A 292 7.76 7.84 -0.88
C ARG A 292 6.87 8.81 -1.64
N GLU A 293 6.73 10.06 -1.18
CA GLU A 293 5.91 11.09 -1.82
C GLU A 293 6.23 11.24 -3.32
N LEU A 294 7.51 11.30 -3.68
CA LEU A 294 7.94 11.44 -5.07
C LEU A 294 7.66 10.21 -5.93
N THR A 295 7.54 9.02 -5.33
CA THR A 295 7.45 7.75 -6.06
C THR A 295 6.07 7.09 -5.99
N SER A 296 5.21 7.51 -5.07
CA SER A 296 3.83 7.01 -4.94
C SER A 296 2.81 8.03 -4.42
N GLY A 297 3.22 9.28 -4.17
CA GLY A 297 2.37 10.35 -3.63
C GLY A 297 1.79 11.27 -4.70
N LEU A 298 1.33 12.45 -4.28
CA LEU A 298 0.73 13.44 -5.19
C LEU A 298 1.73 13.97 -6.22
N SER A 299 3.00 14.16 -5.87
CA SER A 299 4.03 14.50 -6.85
C SER A 299 4.22 13.42 -7.90
N SER A 300 4.12 12.12 -7.54
CA SER A 300 4.13 11.03 -8.52
C SER A 300 2.93 11.12 -9.47
N VAL A 301 1.71 11.36 -8.94
CA VAL A 301 0.49 11.54 -9.77
C VAL A 301 0.69 12.72 -10.75
N SER A 302 1.20 13.85 -10.26
CA SER A 302 1.48 15.01 -11.10
C SER A 302 2.54 14.72 -12.16
N HIS A 303 3.57 13.93 -11.81
CA HIS A 303 4.61 13.55 -12.75
C HIS A 303 4.07 12.66 -13.88
N PHE A 304 3.31 11.60 -13.57
CA PHE A 304 2.65 10.77 -14.59
C PHE A 304 1.73 11.58 -15.49
N ARG A 305 0.95 12.52 -14.92
CA ARG A 305 0.11 13.44 -15.70
C ARG A 305 0.94 14.30 -16.65
N SER A 306 2.09 14.82 -16.19
CA SER A 306 2.98 15.61 -17.05
C SER A 306 3.55 14.79 -18.20
N LEU A 307 3.94 13.54 -17.94
CA LEU A 307 4.46 12.63 -18.97
C LEU A 307 3.37 12.21 -19.96
N ALA A 308 2.15 11.96 -19.47
CA ALA A 308 1.01 11.58 -20.32
C ALA A 308 0.57 12.70 -21.29
N SER A 309 0.95 13.96 -21.00
CA SER A 309 0.69 15.12 -21.86
C SER A 309 1.78 15.36 -22.91
N LEU A 310 2.90 14.62 -22.88
CA LEU A 310 3.96 14.76 -23.87
C LEU A 310 3.50 14.26 -25.25
N GLU A 311 3.90 14.98 -26.28
CA GLU A 311 3.74 14.55 -27.68
C GLU A 311 4.83 13.53 -28.07
N ASP A 312 6.06 13.71 -27.57
CA ASP A 312 7.20 12.82 -27.79
C ASP A 312 7.69 12.22 -26.46
N CYS A 313 7.71 10.89 -26.37
CA CYS A 313 8.16 10.16 -25.19
C CYS A 313 9.64 9.75 -25.24
N LYS A 314 10.39 10.05 -26.31
CA LYS A 314 11.82 9.73 -26.42
C LYS A 314 12.67 10.24 -25.25
N PRO A 315 12.48 11.48 -24.73
CA PRO A 315 13.23 11.93 -23.56
C PRO A 315 12.99 11.07 -22.32
N VAL A 316 11.81 10.45 -22.20
CA VAL A 316 11.51 9.52 -21.10
C VAL A 316 12.37 8.26 -21.22
N VAL A 317 12.53 7.73 -22.43
CA VAL A 317 13.31 6.52 -22.71
C VAL A 317 14.76 6.63 -22.23
N ASP A 318 15.40 7.79 -22.42
CA ASP A 318 16.77 8.01 -21.95
C ASP A 318 16.89 7.92 -20.42
N HIS A 319 15.90 8.44 -19.68
CA HIS A 319 15.82 8.28 -18.24
C HIS A 319 15.61 6.80 -17.85
N LEU A 320 14.74 6.07 -18.56
CA LEU A 320 14.50 4.64 -18.29
C LEU A 320 15.75 3.78 -18.54
N LYS A 321 16.48 4.04 -19.63
CA LYS A 321 17.78 3.39 -19.93
C LYS A 321 18.82 3.69 -18.87
N SER A 322 18.85 4.93 -18.38
CA SER A 322 19.75 5.35 -17.30
C SER A 322 19.44 4.58 -16.01
N ILE A 323 18.15 4.46 -15.65
CA ILE A 323 17.70 3.65 -14.50
C ILE A 323 18.09 2.19 -14.66
N ALA A 324 17.81 1.57 -15.82
CA ALA A 324 18.18 0.18 -16.09
C ALA A 324 19.68 -0.05 -15.90
N THR A 325 20.51 0.84 -16.45
CA THR A 325 21.97 0.77 -16.31
C THR A 325 22.40 0.90 -14.85
N LEU A 326 21.75 1.76 -14.07
CA LEU A 326 22.11 2.01 -12.66
C LEU A 326 21.66 0.90 -11.70
N LEU A 327 20.50 0.25 -11.95
CA LEU A 327 19.87 -0.66 -10.99
C LEU A 327 19.78 -2.12 -11.44
N LEU A 328 19.74 -2.43 -12.75
CA LEU A 328 19.64 -3.82 -13.23
C LEU A 328 21.04 -4.43 -13.41
N ASN A 329 21.75 -4.58 -12.28
CA ASN A 329 23.08 -5.20 -12.22
C ASN A 329 23.22 -6.10 -10.97
N SER A 330 24.28 -6.89 -10.93
CA SER A 330 24.56 -7.81 -9.83
C SER A 330 25.33 -7.20 -8.65
N ASP A 331 25.67 -5.89 -8.70
CA ASP A 331 26.61 -5.29 -7.75
C ASP A 331 26.00 -5.07 -6.35
N SER A 332 24.69 -4.84 -6.29
CA SER A 332 23.96 -4.57 -5.04
C SER A 332 22.56 -5.19 -5.08
N ILE A 333 22.53 -6.51 -5.31
CA ILE A 333 21.32 -7.33 -5.33
C ILE A 333 21.29 -8.26 -4.11
N ARG A 334 20.12 -8.37 -3.47
CA ARG A 334 19.82 -9.48 -2.56
C ARG A 334 18.55 -10.19 -3.02
N CYS A 335 18.48 -11.49 -2.78
CA CYS A 335 17.36 -12.33 -3.22
C CYS A 335 16.70 -13.04 -2.05
N SER A 336 15.40 -13.31 -2.17
CA SER A 336 14.68 -14.28 -1.35
C SER A 336 13.97 -15.31 -2.20
N ILE A 337 13.91 -16.55 -1.72
CA ILE A 337 13.15 -17.62 -2.37
C ILE A 337 12.39 -18.49 -1.34
N ASN A 338 11.11 -18.72 -1.63
CA ASN A 338 10.25 -19.60 -0.85
C ASN A 338 9.70 -20.69 -1.78
N ALA A 339 9.94 -21.95 -1.42
CA ALA A 339 9.49 -23.13 -2.16
C ALA A 339 9.56 -24.37 -1.26
N GLU A 340 9.10 -25.52 -1.76
CA GLU A 340 9.31 -26.80 -1.08
C GLU A 340 10.80 -27.18 -1.06
N ALA A 341 11.24 -27.90 -0.03
CA ALA A 341 12.66 -28.23 0.19
C ALA A 341 13.39 -28.87 -1.02
N PRO A 342 12.77 -29.80 -1.79
CA PRO A 342 13.42 -30.36 -2.99
C PRO A 342 13.69 -29.30 -4.07
N THR A 343 12.77 -28.36 -4.24
CA THR A 343 12.81 -27.31 -5.28
C THR A 343 13.79 -26.20 -4.94
N ILE A 344 14.02 -25.91 -3.64
CA ILE A 344 15.00 -24.90 -3.20
C ILE A 344 16.39 -25.19 -3.80
N ARG A 345 16.87 -26.44 -3.73
CA ARG A 345 18.23 -26.78 -4.17
C ARG A 345 18.46 -26.52 -5.66
N SER A 346 17.54 -26.94 -6.52
CA SER A 346 17.62 -26.67 -7.97
C SER A 346 17.42 -25.19 -8.29
N SER A 347 16.63 -24.48 -7.48
CA SER A 347 16.40 -23.05 -7.67
C SER A 347 17.61 -22.21 -7.31
N LEU A 348 18.38 -22.58 -6.27
CA LEU A 348 19.64 -21.90 -5.92
C LEU A 348 20.65 -21.94 -7.07
N GLN A 349 20.78 -23.08 -7.77
CA GLN A 349 21.62 -23.18 -8.98
C GLN A 349 21.11 -22.29 -10.12
N THR A 350 19.79 -22.14 -10.24
CA THR A 350 19.19 -21.27 -11.26
C THR A 350 19.38 -19.79 -10.92
N ILE A 351 19.25 -19.41 -9.65
CA ILE A 351 19.57 -18.07 -9.15
C ILE A 351 21.05 -17.75 -9.37
N GLU A 352 21.94 -18.70 -9.12
CA GLU A 352 23.37 -18.54 -9.40
C GLU A 352 23.63 -18.23 -10.87
N ARG A 353 23.04 -19.01 -11.80
CA ARG A 353 23.14 -18.74 -13.24
C ARG A 353 22.58 -17.38 -13.61
N PHE A 354 21.44 -17.00 -13.03
CA PHE A 354 20.83 -15.69 -13.22
C PHE A 354 21.78 -14.56 -12.79
N ILE A 355 22.32 -14.61 -11.58
CA ILE A 355 23.25 -13.60 -11.07
C ILE A 355 24.50 -13.51 -11.95
N HIS A 356 25.06 -14.65 -12.40
CA HIS A 356 26.20 -14.68 -13.33
C HIS A 356 25.86 -14.08 -14.70
N SER A 357 24.61 -14.19 -15.15
CA SER A 357 24.17 -13.69 -16.46
C SER A 357 23.92 -12.19 -16.51
N ILE A 358 23.79 -11.53 -15.35
CA ILE A 358 23.53 -10.10 -15.27
C ILE A 358 24.86 -9.33 -15.35
N LYS A 359 24.87 -8.19 -16.04
CA LYS A 359 26.06 -7.35 -16.20
C LYS A 359 26.63 -6.93 -14.83
N GLN A 360 27.92 -7.19 -14.63
CA GLN A 360 28.75 -6.53 -13.62
C GLN A 360 29.25 -5.21 -14.20
N LYS A 361 29.12 -4.10 -13.46
CA LYS A 361 29.76 -2.85 -13.89
C LYS A 361 31.23 -2.88 -13.48
N PRO A 362 32.18 -2.53 -14.37
CA PRO A 362 33.55 -2.28 -13.94
C PRO A 362 33.56 -1.18 -12.87
N GLU A 363 34.40 -1.35 -11.86
CA GLU A 363 34.60 -0.36 -10.80
C GLU A 363 35.10 0.96 -11.41
N THR A 364 34.17 1.87 -11.70
CA THR A 364 34.51 3.22 -12.11
C THR A 364 34.56 4.11 -10.87
N THR A 365 35.78 4.52 -10.53
CA THR A 365 36.14 5.50 -9.48
C THR A 365 35.68 6.91 -9.87
N HIS A 366 34.38 7.16 -9.85
CA HIS A 366 33.87 8.53 -9.73
C HIS A 366 33.78 8.91 -8.25
N GLN A 367 34.67 9.81 -7.81
CA GLN A 367 34.62 10.44 -6.50
C GLN A 367 33.57 11.55 -6.52
N THR A 368 32.48 11.36 -5.79
CA THR A 368 31.77 12.46 -5.12
C THR A 368 31.25 11.90 -3.81
N GLU A 369 31.89 12.31 -2.72
CA GLU A 369 31.40 12.13 -1.35
C GLU A 369 30.28 13.14 -1.13
N GLU A 370 29.05 12.78 -1.49
CA GLU A 370 27.86 13.48 -1.02
C GLU A 370 27.10 12.55 -0.07
N SER A 371 26.60 13.14 1.03
CA SER A 371 25.91 12.43 2.10
C SER A 371 24.69 11.66 1.55
N PRO A 372 24.46 10.39 1.96
CA PRO A 372 23.43 9.53 1.37
C PRO A 372 21.99 10.06 1.51
N ASN A 373 21.76 11.03 2.41
CA ASN A 373 20.44 11.52 2.81
C ASN A 373 20.16 13.01 2.55
N SER A 374 21.11 13.81 2.04
CA SER A 374 20.91 15.27 1.88
C SER A 374 20.19 15.71 0.58
N ASP A 375 19.68 14.77 -0.20
CA ASP A 375 19.75 14.90 -1.64
C ASP A 375 18.43 14.78 -2.39
N ILE A 376 17.34 15.30 -1.83
CA ILE A 376 16.06 15.40 -2.54
C ILE A 376 15.55 16.86 -2.38
N PRO A 377 15.05 17.56 -3.42
CA PRO A 377 14.61 18.97 -3.32
C PRO A 377 13.52 19.18 -2.26
N GLY A 378 13.66 20.15 -1.35
CA GLY A 378 12.79 20.43 -0.18
C GLY A 378 11.27 20.39 -0.47
N ILE A 379 10.51 19.59 0.30
CA ILE A 379 9.08 19.86 0.50
C ILE A 379 9.03 20.55 1.87
N ASP A 380 9.13 21.88 1.82
CA ASP A 380 9.31 22.70 3.04
C ASP A 380 7.96 23.18 3.61
N HIS A 381 6.86 22.93 2.90
CA HIS A 381 5.52 23.32 3.32
C HIS A 381 4.97 22.34 4.36
N VAL A 382 4.55 22.90 5.49
CA VAL A 382 3.95 22.16 6.61
C VAL A 382 2.44 22.13 6.55
N ASN A 383 1.77 23.02 5.82
CA ASN A 383 0.31 23.06 5.69
C ASN A 383 -0.05 23.23 4.20
N GLU A 384 -0.78 22.28 3.63
CA GLU A 384 -1.18 22.32 2.20
C GLU A 384 -2.65 21.95 2.02
N HIS A 385 -3.32 22.64 1.09
CA HIS A 385 -4.65 22.27 0.60
C HIS A 385 -4.58 21.99 -0.90
N HIS A 386 -4.82 20.74 -1.27
CA HIS A 386 -4.93 20.29 -2.65
C HIS A 386 -6.39 20.33 -3.08
N VAL A 387 -6.73 21.30 -3.93
CA VAL A 387 -8.10 21.54 -4.38
C VAL A 387 -8.48 20.56 -5.49
N TYR A 388 -9.48 19.73 -5.21
CA TYR A 388 -10.10 18.80 -6.16
C TYR A 388 -11.63 18.98 -6.15
N PRO A 389 -12.33 18.72 -7.27
CA PRO A 389 -13.78 18.81 -7.34
C PRO A 389 -14.44 17.59 -6.67
N PHE A 390 -14.25 17.46 -5.35
CA PHE A 390 -14.82 16.39 -4.54
C PHE A 390 -15.99 16.90 -3.71
N ALA A 391 -16.92 16.00 -3.40
CA ALA A 391 -18.00 16.26 -2.46
C ALA A 391 -17.52 16.25 -0.99
N ASN A 392 -16.42 15.56 -0.69
CA ASN A 392 -15.89 15.36 0.66
C ASN A 392 -14.38 15.63 0.74
N ASN A 393 -13.87 15.70 1.97
CA ASN A 393 -12.47 15.97 2.29
C ASN A 393 -11.69 14.71 2.69
N TYR A 394 -10.38 14.81 2.58
CA TYR A 394 -9.39 13.91 3.16
C TYR A 394 -8.36 14.76 3.90
N LEU A 395 -8.34 14.65 5.21
CA LEU A 395 -7.41 15.41 6.05
C LEU A 395 -6.37 14.47 6.66
N ALA A 396 -5.12 14.93 6.78
CA ALA A 396 -4.10 14.22 7.53
C ALA A 396 -3.16 15.19 8.27
N LYS A 397 -2.72 14.80 9.47
CA LYS A 397 -1.70 15.49 10.26
C LYS A 397 -0.63 14.50 10.70
N SER A 398 0.62 14.71 10.33
CA SER A 398 1.73 13.82 10.62
C SER A 398 2.79 14.49 11.50
N VAL A 399 3.34 13.75 12.45
CA VAL A 399 4.48 14.13 13.29
C VAL A 399 5.45 12.97 13.40
N PHE A 400 6.75 13.24 13.50
CA PHE A 400 7.72 12.20 13.81
C PHE A 400 7.76 11.95 15.32
N CYS A 401 7.72 10.69 15.74
CA CYS A 401 7.83 10.30 17.14
C CYS A 401 9.05 9.40 17.39
N ALA A 402 8.94 8.10 17.12
CA ALA A 402 10.00 7.14 17.42
C ALA A 402 9.96 5.94 16.46
N PRO A 403 11.12 5.46 15.94
CA PRO A 403 11.17 4.32 15.02
C PRO A 403 10.92 2.98 15.72
N PHE A 404 10.66 1.91 14.95
CA PHE A 404 10.21 0.59 15.40
C PHE A 404 10.95 -0.01 16.62
N ALA A 405 12.28 0.03 16.61
CA ALA A 405 13.12 -0.56 17.65
C ALA A 405 13.22 0.32 18.91
N HIS A 406 12.78 1.57 18.84
CA HIS A 406 12.79 2.47 19.99
C HIS A 406 11.83 1.97 21.08
N LYS A 407 12.22 2.15 22.35
CA LYS A 407 11.44 1.72 23.53
C LYS A 407 10.02 2.29 23.57
N ASP A 408 9.83 3.51 23.07
CA ASP A 408 8.54 4.21 23.09
C ASP A 408 7.62 3.81 21.92
N TYR A 409 8.12 3.07 20.92
CA TYR A 409 7.34 2.69 19.74
C TYR A 409 6.08 1.89 20.09
N ALA A 410 6.22 0.87 20.94
CA ALA A 410 5.09 0.04 21.37
C ALA A 410 4.05 0.85 22.16
N LYS A 411 4.52 1.77 23.03
CA LYS A 411 3.66 2.69 23.79
C LYS A 411 2.84 3.57 22.84
N LEU A 412 3.50 4.16 21.84
CA LEU A 412 2.86 5.01 20.82
C LEU A 412 1.90 4.22 19.92
N LYS A 413 2.23 2.97 19.57
CA LYS A 413 1.33 2.10 18.79
C LYS A 413 0.04 1.82 19.55
N ILE A 414 0.14 1.50 20.84
CA ILE A 414 -1.01 1.28 21.72
C ILE A 414 -1.81 2.58 21.87
N ALA A 415 -1.16 3.72 22.13
CA ALA A 415 -1.80 5.03 22.20
C ALA A 415 -2.57 5.37 20.92
N SER A 416 -1.96 5.12 19.75
CA SER A 416 -2.57 5.32 18.43
C SER A 416 -3.83 4.47 18.25
N LYS A 417 -3.78 3.19 18.61
CA LYS A 417 -4.94 2.30 18.50
C LYS A 417 -6.05 2.73 19.47
N LEU A 418 -5.70 3.01 20.72
CA LEU A 418 -6.62 3.42 21.76
C LEU A 418 -7.39 4.69 21.38
N VAL A 419 -6.66 5.75 21.01
CA VAL A 419 -7.28 7.04 20.65
C VAL A 419 -8.10 6.93 19.36
N SER A 420 -7.68 6.09 18.41
CA SER A 420 -8.47 5.82 17.21
C SER A 420 -9.84 5.24 17.55
N THR A 421 -9.91 4.27 18.45
CA THR A 421 -11.15 3.57 18.78
C THR A 421 -12.03 4.29 19.80
N LYS A 422 -11.43 4.93 20.81
CA LYS A 422 -12.17 5.47 21.96
C LYS A 422 -12.46 6.98 21.84
N TYR A 423 -11.78 7.68 20.94
CA TYR A 423 -11.93 9.12 20.76
C TYR A 423 -12.20 9.52 19.30
N LEU A 424 -11.23 9.29 18.40
CA LEU A 424 -11.29 9.79 17.02
C LEU A 424 -12.46 9.21 16.21
N HIS A 425 -12.78 7.91 16.38
CA HIS A 425 -13.94 7.31 15.73
C HIS A 425 -15.25 8.04 16.10
N ARG A 426 -15.43 8.32 17.40
CA ARG A 426 -16.61 9.02 17.89
C ARG A 426 -16.67 10.46 17.39
N GLU A 427 -15.58 11.21 17.55
CA GLU A 427 -15.57 12.64 17.18
C GLU A 427 -15.66 12.86 15.66
N ILE A 428 -14.91 12.10 14.86
CA ILE A 428 -14.81 12.33 13.41
C ILE A 428 -15.92 11.61 12.63
N ARG A 429 -16.25 10.36 13.00
CA ARG A 429 -17.22 9.55 12.23
C ARG A 429 -18.63 9.61 12.83
N GLU A 430 -18.81 9.34 14.11
CA GLU A 430 -20.16 9.26 14.68
C GLU A 430 -20.83 10.63 14.82
N LYS A 431 -20.08 11.61 15.34
CA LYS A 431 -20.55 13.00 15.45
C LYS A 431 -20.32 13.80 14.17
N GLY A 432 -19.11 13.71 13.61
CA GLY A 432 -18.73 14.45 12.40
C GLY A 432 -19.31 13.89 11.10
N GLY A 433 -19.77 12.63 11.05
CA GLY A 433 -20.36 12.05 9.84
C GLY A 433 -19.35 11.64 8.76
N ALA A 434 -18.04 11.69 9.03
CA ALA A 434 -17.03 11.16 8.10
C ALA A 434 -17.16 9.65 7.94
N TYR A 435 -16.74 9.09 6.79
CA TYR A 435 -16.72 7.63 6.62
C TYR A 435 -15.69 6.94 7.51
N GLY A 436 -14.58 7.60 7.82
CA GLY A 436 -13.58 7.08 8.73
C GLY A 436 -12.64 8.16 9.27
N GLY A 437 -12.11 7.92 10.46
CA GLY A 437 -11.11 8.76 11.11
C GLY A 437 -10.31 7.96 12.12
N GLY A 438 -9.06 8.34 12.36
CA GLY A 438 -8.18 7.64 13.29
C GLY A 438 -6.74 8.13 13.22
N SER A 439 -5.84 7.34 13.82
CA SER A 439 -4.40 7.55 13.75
C SER A 439 -3.65 6.26 13.40
N LYS A 440 -2.41 6.41 12.91
CA LYS A 440 -1.50 5.31 12.58
C LYS A 440 -0.07 5.69 12.96
N LEU A 441 0.76 4.67 13.19
CA LEU A 441 2.20 4.79 13.39
C LEU A 441 2.92 3.90 12.37
N THR A 442 3.80 4.49 11.55
CA THR A 442 4.65 3.76 10.60
C THR A 442 5.86 3.15 11.31
N SER A 443 6.51 2.14 10.73
CA SER A 443 7.75 1.56 11.29
C SER A 443 8.91 2.57 11.37
N GLY A 444 8.99 3.51 10.42
CA GLY A 444 9.91 4.64 10.47
C GLY A 444 9.54 5.72 11.51
N GLY A 445 8.48 5.52 12.29
CA GLY A 445 8.18 6.33 13.46
C GLY A 445 7.36 7.59 13.23
N VAL A 446 6.70 7.74 12.08
CA VAL A 446 5.77 8.85 11.85
C VAL A 446 4.38 8.46 12.35
N TYR A 447 3.87 9.26 13.28
CA TYR A 447 2.52 9.19 13.80
C TYR A 447 1.63 10.11 12.97
N THR A 448 0.57 9.57 12.38
CA THR A 448 -0.32 10.29 11.46
C THR A 448 -1.77 10.15 11.88
N TYR A 449 -2.44 11.27 12.11
CA TYR A 449 -3.89 11.38 12.17
C TYR A 449 -4.47 11.47 10.75
N TYR A 450 -5.65 10.93 10.53
CA TYR A 450 -6.33 11.02 9.25
C TYR A 450 -7.87 11.01 9.37
N SER A 451 -8.53 11.59 8.38
CA SER A 451 -9.95 11.39 8.08
C SER A 451 -10.18 11.02 6.62
N TYR A 452 -11.30 10.37 6.34
CA TYR A 452 -11.64 9.82 5.03
C TYR A 452 -13.10 10.05 4.68
N ARG A 453 -13.33 10.69 3.51
CA ARG A 453 -14.66 11.13 3.05
C ARG A 453 -15.36 11.93 4.16
N ASP A 454 -14.67 12.98 4.58
CA ASP A 454 -15.02 13.80 5.72
C ASP A 454 -15.76 15.06 5.26
N PRO A 455 -16.98 15.33 5.72
CA PRO A 455 -17.69 16.57 5.38
C PRO A 455 -17.10 17.79 6.11
N ASN A 456 -16.28 17.59 7.16
CA ASN A 456 -15.77 18.66 8.01
C ASN A 456 -14.26 18.88 7.83
N ILE A 457 -13.79 20.06 8.23
CA ILE A 457 -12.37 20.42 8.27
C ILE A 457 -12.00 20.84 9.70
N ASP A 458 -12.60 21.93 10.20
CA ASP A 458 -12.24 22.53 11.49
C ASP A 458 -12.48 21.56 12.66
N GLN A 459 -13.65 20.93 12.71
CA GLN A 459 -13.99 19.96 13.77
C GLN A 459 -13.03 18.77 13.78
N THR A 460 -12.53 18.37 12.61
CA THR A 460 -11.56 17.27 12.50
C THR A 460 -10.17 17.71 12.95
N ILE A 461 -9.76 18.94 12.65
CA ILE A 461 -8.52 19.53 13.18
C ILE A 461 -8.59 19.62 14.71
N ASP A 462 -9.71 20.08 15.24
CA ASP A 462 -9.95 20.17 16.69
C ASP A 462 -9.88 18.79 17.34
N ALA A 463 -10.50 17.77 16.73
CA ALA A 463 -10.38 16.39 17.19
C ALA A 463 -8.93 15.89 17.15
N PHE A 464 -8.15 16.19 16.11
CA PHE A 464 -6.73 15.82 16.08
C PHE A 464 -5.94 16.48 17.22
N ASN A 465 -6.20 17.75 17.51
CA ASN A 465 -5.51 18.48 18.57
C ASN A 465 -5.94 18.00 19.97
N GLY A 466 -7.24 17.82 20.20
CA GLY A 466 -7.79 17.35 21.49
C GLY A 466 -7.45 15.89 21.82
N SER A 467 -7.01 15.10 20.83
CA SER A 467 -6.63 13.70 21.03
C SER A 467 -5.43 13.52 21.97
N ALA A 468 -4.48 14.45 21.96
CA ALA A 468 -3.30 14.42 22.84
C ALA A 468 -3.71 14.68 24.29
N GLU A 469 -4.53 15.70 24.53
CA GLU A 469 -5.08 16.02 25.85
C GLU A 469 -5.88 14.84 26.41
N TRP A 470 -6.75 14.25 25.58
CA TRP A 470 -7.56 13.08 25.93
C TRP A 470 -6.69 11.90 26.39
N LEU A 471 -5.59 11.63 25.69
CA LEU A 471 -4.64 10.56 26.05
C LEU A 471 -3.89 10.84 27.36
N THR A 472 -3.62 12.11 27.68
CA THR A 472 -2.88 12.50 28.90
C THR A 472 -3.71 12.50 30.17
N ASP A 473 -5.04 12.56 30.08
CA ASP A 473 -5.92 12.41 31.24
C ASP A 473 -6.40 10.97 31.36
N GLY A 474 -5.78 10.24 32.28
CA GLY A 474 -6.11 8.86 32.58
C GLY A 474 -7.56 8.62 32.98
N ASN A 475 -8.36 9.60 33.35
CA ASN A 475 -9.78 9.34 33.68
C ASN A 475 -10.62 9.01 32.44
N HIS A 476 -10.11 9.28 31.23
CA HIS A 476 -10.83 9.05 29.99
C HIS A 476 -10.90 7.59 29.55
N TYR A 477 -9.98 6.74 30.02
CA TYR A 477 -9.89 5.33 29.63
C TYR A 477 -9.38 4.45 30.78
N ASN A 478 -9.74 3.17 30.73
CA ASN A 478 -9.40 2.18 31.75
C ASN A 478 -8.49 1.07 31.19
N ASP A 479 -8.09 0.14 32.05
CA ASP A 479 -7.22 -0.97 31.67
C ASP A 479 -7.86 -1.90 30.63
N GLN A 480 -9.19 -2.04 30.66
CA GLN A 480 -9.94 -2.83 29.67
C GLN A 480 -9.84 -2.19 28.28
N ASP A 481 -9.90 -0.86 28.17
CA ASP A 481 -9.71 -0.15 26.90
C ASP A 481 -8.28 -0.35 26.34
N ILE A 482 -7.28 -0.40 27.22
CA ILE A 482 -5.89 -0.68 26.86
C ILE A 482 -5.74 -2.14 26.40
N ASP A 483 -6.35 -3.09 27.09
CA ASP A 483 -6.33 -4.50 26.72
C ASP A 483 -7.03 -4.74 25.38
N GLU A 484 -8.13 -4.05 25.07
CA GLU A 484 -8.78 -4.08 23.75
C GLU A 484 -7.88 -3.51 22.65
N ALA A 485 -7.14 -2.43 22.95
CA ALA A 485 -6.14 -1.89 22.03
C ALA A 485 -5.02 -2.90 21.76
N LYS A 486 -4.51 -3.57 22.81
CA LYS A 486 -3.54 -4.67 22.69
C LYS A 486 -4.08 -5.79 21.82
N LEU A 487 -5.28 -6.31 22.12
CA LEU A 487 -5.93 -7.37 21.35
C LEU A 487 -6.03 -7.01 19.86
N SER A 488 -6.44 -5.78 19.54
CA SER A 488 -6.52 -5.34 18.15
C SER A 488 -5.16 -5.24 17.46
N ILE A 489 -4.10 -4.86 18.17
CA ILE A 489 -2.74 -4.83 17.59
C ILE A 489 -2.22 -6.27 17.41
N PHE A 490 -2.49 -7.17 18.35
CA PHE A 490 -2.09 -8.57 18.23
C PHE A 490 -2.81 -9.32 17.10
N GLN A 491 -4.00 -8.88 16.68
CA GLN A 491 -4.62 -9.37 15.43
C GLN A 491 -3.76 -9.08 14.19
N GLU A 492 -3.06 -7.93 14.16
CA GLU A 492 -2.13 -7.60 13.08
C GLU A 492 -0.78 -8.30 13.25
N VAL A 493 -0.25 -8.37 14.48
CA VAL A 493 1.07 -8.97 14.76
C VAL A 493 1.07 -10.48 14.60
N ASP A 494 -0.02 -11.16 15.00
CA ASP A 494 -0.14 -12.62 14.99
C ASP A 494 -0.94 -13.16 13.80
N HIS A 495 -1.20 -12.34 12.79
CA HIS A 495 -1.88 -12.80 11.59
C HIS A 495 -1.10 -13.97 10.94
N PRO A 496 -1.78 -15.02 10.45
CA PRO A 496 -1.10 -16.12 9.78
C PRO A 496 -0.30 -15.64 8.57
N ILE A 497 1.02 -15.87 8.60
CA ILE A 497 1.92 -15.56 7.49
C ILE A 497 1.84 -16.68 6.45
N MET A 498 1.55 -16.33 5.20
CA MET A 498 1.46 -17.30 4.12
C MET A 498 2.83 -17.94 3.81
N PRO A 499 2.87 -19.21 3.34
CA PRO A 499 4.13 -19.87 2.92
C PRO A 499 5.02 -19.02 1.99
N SER A 500 4.42 -18.23 1.11
CA SER A 500 5.10 -17.33 0.17
C SER A 500 5.77 -16.11 0.82
N GLU A 501 5.36 -15.74 2.04
CA GLU A 501 5.76 -14.51 2.73
C GLU A 501 6.69 -14.78 3.92
N GLN A 502 6.94 -16.06 4.23
CA GLN A 502 7.83 -16.47 5.33
C GLN A 502 9.23 -15.86 5.15
N GLY A 503 9.65 -15.04 6.12
CA GLY A 503 10.92 -14.33 6.11
C GLY A 503 10.94 -13.03 5.30
N LEU A 504 9.87 -12.68 4.59
CA LEU A 504 9.85 -11.51 3.71
C LEU A 504 10.01 -10.19 4.50
N GLU A 505 9.49 -10.13 5.72
CA GLU A 505 9.63 -8.94 6.58
C GLU A 505 11.10 -8.66 6.94
N PHE A 506 11.88 -9.68 7.27
CA PHE A 506 13.32 -9.54 7.47
C PHE A 506 14.02 -9.16 6.16
N PHE A 507 13.66 -9.82 5.05
CA PHE A 507 14.24 -9.55 3.74
C PHE A 507 14.04 -8.10 3.26
N VAL A 508 12.82 -7.56 3.45
CA VAL A 508 12.44 -6.22 2.96
C VAL A 508 12.81 -5.14 3.97
N ASN A 509 12.54 -5.35 5.26
CA ASN A 509 12.63 -4.32 6.29
C ASN A 509 13.78 -4.48 7.28
N GLY A 510 14.54 -5.58 7.21
CA GLY A 510 15.60 -5.85 8.18
C GLY A 510 15.10 -6.07 9.61
N ILE A 511 13.80 -6.37 9.78
CA ILE A 511 13.22 -6.66 11.09
C ILE A 511 13.36 -8.17 11.34
N ASP A 512 14.31 -8.53 12.19
CA ASP A 512 14.58 -9.92 12.56
C ASP A 512 13.62 -10.43 13.66
N ASP A 513 13.72 -11.72 13.94
CA ASP A 513 12.87 -12.40 14.93
C ASP A 513 13.10 -11.92 16.37
N GLN A 514 14.32 -11.47 16.71
CA GLN A 514 14.61 -10.91 18.02
C GLN A 514 13.91 -9.56 18.20
N MET A 515 13.98 -8.71 17.18
CA MET A 515 13.28 -7.41 17.17
C MET A 515 11.77 -7.58 17.27
N LYS A 516 11.19 -8.59 16.60
CA LYS A 516 9.78 -8.95 16.72
C LYS A 516 9.43 -9.44 18.12
N HIS A 517 10.26 -10.31 18.69
CA HIS A 517 10.07 -10.78 20.06
C HIS A 517 10.12 -9.62 21.05
N ASP A 518 11.12 -8.75 20.97
CA ASP A 518 11.24 -7.60 21.85
C ASP A 518 10.06 -6.64 21.69
N TYR A 519 9.62 -6.38 20.45
CA TYR A 519 8.44 -5.56 20.19
C TYR A 519 7.17 -6.17 20.79
N ARG A 520 6.96 -7.49 20.64
CA ARG A 520 5.86 -8.23 21.28
C ARG A 520 5.86 -8.06 22.79
N MET A 521 7.02 -8.22 23.43
CA MET A 521 7.16 -8.07 24.88
C MET A 521 6.85 -6.64 25.31
N ARG A 522 7.40 -5.64 24.60
CA ARG A 522 7.09 -4.22 24.84
C ARG A 522 5.59 -3.92 24.70
N LEU A 523 4.90 -4.48 23.71
CA LEU A 523 3.45 -4.30 23.53
C LEU A 523 2.64 -4.87 24.69
N LEU A 524 2.95 -6.09 25.14
CA LEU A 524 2.23 -6.73 26.24
C LEU A 524 2.40 -5.96 27.56
N ASP A 525 3.57 -5.39 27.76
CA ASP A 525 3.96 -4.74 29.00
C ASP A 525 3.60 -3.24 29.06
N VAL A 526 3.01 -2.66 28.00
CA VAL A 526 2.54 -1.26 28.02
C VAL A 526 1.52 -1.05 29.14
N SER A 527 1.78 -0.06 29.99
CA SER A 527 0.88 0.40 31.05
C SER A 527 0.16 1.70 30.67
N LYS A 528 -0.82 2.09 31.49
CA LYS A 528 -1.50 3.38 31.37
C LYS A 528 -0.55 4.58 31.48
N GLY A 529 0.33 4.57 32.48
CA GLY A 529 1.31 5.65 32.67
C GLY A 529 2.29 5.80 31.49
N ASP A 530 2.61 4.69 30.82
CA ASP A 530 3.43 4.71 29.61
C ASP A 530 2.75 5.45 28.45
N ILE A 531 1.42 5.32 28.31
CA ILE A 531 0.62 5.99 27.29
C ILE A 531 0.59 7.50 27.56
N GLU A 532 0.31 7.88 28.80
CA GLU A 532 0.30 9.29 29.25
C GLU A 532 1.67 9.95 29.03
N GLU A 533 2.76 9.24 29.35
CA GLU A 533 4.13 9.71 29.16
C GLU A 533 4.42 10.03 27.69
N VAL A 534 4.15 9.10 26.77
CA VAL A 534 4.46 9.30 25.35
C VAL A 534 3.50 10.27 24.67
N ALA A 535 2.23 10.33 25.08
CA ALA A 535 1.29 11.31 24.58
C ALA A 535 1.74 12.72 24.94
N LYS A 536 2.17 12.95 26.19
CA LYS A 536 2.71 14.24 26.62
C LYS A 536 3.97 14.60 25.81
N ARG A 537 4.97 13.71 25.83
CA ARG A 537 6.28 13.91 25.21
C ARG A 537 6.21 14.19 23.71
N TYR A 538 5.35 13.47 22.98
CA TYR A 538 5.37 13.49 21.51
C TYR A 538 4.18 14.23 20.88
N LEU A 539 3.03 14.29 21.53
CA LEU A 539 1.78 14.75 20.90
C LEU A 539 1.25 16.06 21.50
N LEU A 540 1.53 16.34 22.78
CA LEU A 540 0.99 17.52 23.47
C LEU A 540 1.97 18.71 23.49
N ASP A 541 3.27 18.46 23.72
CA ASP A 541 4.25 19.53 23.97
C ASP A 541 4.44 20.50 22.77
N GLY A 542 3.84 20.23 21.60
CA GLY A 542 3.69 21.18 20.49
C GLY A 542 5.00 21.60 19.79
N THR A 543 6.14 21.08 20.25
CA THR A 543 7.48 21.44 19.75
C THR A 543 7.91 20.67 18.51
N LEU A 544 7.22 19.58 18.17
CA LEU A 544 7.59 18.72 17.04
C LEU A 544 7.08 19.31 15.73
N LYS A 545 7.93 19.27 14.70
CA LYS A 545 7.53 19.60 13.33
C LYS A 545 6.37 18.71 12.91
N SER A 546 5.26 19.32 12.47
CA SER A 546 4.10 18.62 11.92
C SER A 546 3.88 19.00 10.46
N GLY A 547 3.35 18.07 9.67
CA GLY A 547 2.73 18.36 8.38
C GLY A 547 1.22 18.16 8.43
N VAL A 548 0.45 19.04 7.80
CA VAL A 548 -1.01 18.99 7.67
C VAL A 548 -1.36 19.11 6.19
N VAL A 549 -2.17 18.18 5.69
CA VAL A 549 -2.60 18.16 4.30
C VAL A 549 -4.10 17.93 4.22
N LEU A 550 -4.78 18.81 3.49
CA LEU A 550 -6.16 18.68 3.08
C LEU A 550 -6.22 18.36 1.58
N ILE A 551 -7.01 17.36 1.20
CA ILE A 551 -7.40 17.10 -0.19
C ILE A 551 -8.92 17.17 -0.24
N GLY A 552 -9.48 18.09 -1.02
CA GLY A 552 -10.93 18.31 -1.03
C GLY A 552 -11.35 19.49 -1.89
N PRO A 553 -12.64 19.86 -1.88
CA PRO A 553 -13.12 21.08 -2.55
C PRO A 553 -12.42 22.33 -2.02
N ARG A 554 -12.55 23.43 -2.76
CA ARG A 554 -12.11 24.74 -2.30
C ARG A 554 -12.85 25.07 -0.99
N SER A 555 -12.10 25.48 0.02
CA SER A 555 -12.57 25.97 1.30
C SER A 555 -12.02 27.38 1.45
N ASP A 556 -12.87 28.31 1.87
CA ASP A 556 -12.49 29.72 2.11
C ASP A 556 -11.93 29.92 3.52
#